data_AF-A0A934EIX7-F1
#
_entry.id   AF-A0A934EIX7-F1
#
_cell.length_a   1.000
_cell.length_b   1.000
_cell.length_c   1.000
_cell.angle_alpha   90.00
_cell.angle_beta   90.00
_cell.angle_gamma   90.00
#
_symmetry.space_group_name_H-M   'P 1'
#
loop_
_entity.id
_entity.type
_entity.pdbx_description
1 polymer ?
#
loop_
_entity_poly.entity_id
_entity_poly.type
_entity_poly.pdbx_seq_one_letter_code
_entity_poly.pdbx_strand_id
1 'polypeptide(L)'
;MKKTVFRYYHRMFLDGLLKIIKFILVAAVIVFPVLSSADSGSVYKKTMGSIAVVTAYSRAGEPLTEGSGFVASDDGAIVTNYHVVGIAKAIKVRMGSKILDVQGVIYGDKDNDLVVLKTKGKGMPAVRFGDSDKIRQGEKVYIVSG
;
A
#
# COMPACT_ATOMS: atom_id res chain seq x y z
N MET A 1 -64.19 16.84 17.60
CA MET A 1 -63.75 15.80 16.64
C MET A 1 -62.47 16.13 15.84
N LYS A 2 -62.18 17.38 15.45
CA LYS A 2 -61.01 17.72 14.60
C LYS A 2 -59.61 17.47 15.20
N LYS A 3 -59.43 17.62 16.54
CA LYS A 3 -58.11 17.46 17.20
C LYS A 3 -57.61 16.00 17.25
N THR A 4 -58.52 15.02 17.29
CA THR A 4 -58.17 13.60 17.41
C THR A 4 -57.67 13.03 16.08
N VAL A 5 -58.31 13.44 14.98
CA VAL A 5 -57.96 13.03 13.61
C VAL A 5 -56.59 13.59 13.21
N PHE A 6 -56.29 14.85 13.52
CA PHE A 6 -54.97 15.44 13.27
C PHE A 6 -53.83 14.68 13.98
N ARG A 7 -54.06 14.28 15.23
CA ARG A 7 -53.09 13.53 16.03
C ARG A 7 -52.85 12.12 15.48
N TYR A 8 -53.87 11.51 14.87
CA TYR A 8 -53.78 10.21 14.21
C TYR A 8 -52.89 10.29 12.95
N TYR A 9 -53.15 11.24 12.05
CA TYR A 9 -52.33 11.43 10.85
C TYR A 9 -50.88 11.83 11.16
N HIS A 10 -50.66 12.65 12.21
CA HIS A 10 -49.31 13.04 12.61
C HIS A 10 -48.48 11.86 13.15
N ARG A 11 -49.09 10.99 13.98
CA ARG A 11 -48.43 9.76 14.47
C ARG A 11 -48.14 8.78 13.31
N MET A 12 -49.12 8.56 12.44
CA MET A 12 -48.98 7.68 11.28
C MET A 12 -47.86 8.15 10.34
N PHE A 13 -47.72 9.47 10.15
CA PHE A 13 -46.63 10.05 9.36
C PHE A 13 -45.27 9.86 10.03
N LEU A 14 -45.15 10.14 11.34
CA LEU A 14 -43.90 9.97 12.10
C LEU A 14 -43.45 8.51 12.16
N ASP A 15 -44.37 7.58 12.35
CA ASP A 15 -44.07 6.14 12.38
C ASP A 15 -43.64 5.63 10.99
N GLY A 16 -44.27 6.14 9.92
CA GLY A 16 -43.85 5.87 8.54
C GLY A 16 -42.45 6.42 8.23
N LEU A 17 -42.17 7.66 8.64
CA LEU A 17 -40.87 8.29 8.48
C LEU A 17 -39.78 7.53 9.26
N LEU A 18 -40.06 7.11 10.48
CA LEU A 18 -39.12 6.35 11.31
C LEU A 18 -38.80 4.98 10.71
N LYS A 19 -39.79 4.31 10.09
CA LYS A 19 -39.57 3.05 9.35
C LYS A 19 -38.66 3.24 8.15
N ILE A 20 -38.83 4.34 7.40
CA ILE A 20 -37.98 4.67 6.25
C ILE A 20 -36.54 4.95 6.72
N ILE A 21 -36.36 5.75 7.77
CA ILE A 21 -35.03 6.05 8.34
C ILE A 21 -34.34 4.77 8.83
N LYS A 22 -35.07 3.89 9.54
CA LYS A 22 -34.52 2.60 9.97
C LYS A 22 -34.12 1.72 8.79
N PHE A 23 -34.92 1.69 7.72
CA PHE A 23 -34.59 0.93 6.52
C PHE A 23 -33.33 1.47 5.84
N ILE A 24 -33.19 2.80 5.71
CA ILE A 24 -32.00 3.44 5.16
C ILE A 24 -30.76 3.14 6.03
N LEU A 25 -30.88 3.19 7.36
CA LEU A 25 -29.79 2.86 8.27
C LEU A 25 -29.34 1.40 8.13
N VAL A 26 -30.28 0.45 8.05
CA VAL A 26 -29.96 -0.97 7.85
C VAL A 26 -29.33 -1.21 6.48
N ALA A 27 -29.87 -0.60 5.42
CA ALA A 27 -29.29 -0.69 4.08
C ALA A 27 -27.88 -0.08 4.05
N ALA A 28 -27.65 1.05 4.71
CA ALA A 28 -26.34 1.67 4.81
C ALA A 28 -25.33 0.74 5.51
N VAL A 29 -25.70 0.10 6.63
CA VAL A 29 -24.83 -0.85 7.34
C VAL A 29 -24.44 -2.06 6.49
N ILE A 30 -25.32 -2.50 5.57
CA ILE A 30 -25.04 -3.64 4.67
C ILE A 30 -24.19 -3.22 3.47
N VAL A 31 -24.42 -2.03 2.91
CA VAL A 31 -23.74 -1.55 1.69
C VAL A 31 -22.35 -0.98 1.99
N PHE A 32 -22.16 -0.31 3.13
CA PHE A 32 -20.90 0.36 3.48
C PHE A 32 -19.67 -0.58 3.55
N PRO A 33 -19.77 -1.80 4.12
CA PRO A 33 -18.64 -2.73 4.17
C PRO A 33 -18.21 -3.24 2.80
N VAL A 34 -19.17 -3.43 1.87
CA VAL A 34 -18.90 -3.95 0.51
C VAL A 34 -18.14 -2.92 -0.32
N LEU A 35 -18.39 -1.63 -0.11
CA LEU A 35 -17.71 -0.56 -0.84
C LEU A 35 -16.28 -0.29 -0.34
N SER A 36 -15.91 -0.79 0.85
CA SER A 36 -14.67 -0.43 1.54
C SER A 36 -13.51 -1.44 1.35
N SER A 37 -13.64 -2.44 0.48
CA SER A 37 -12.49 -3.31 0.18
C SER A 37 -11.54 -2.58 -0.77
N ALA A 38 -10.28 -2.36 -0.37
CA ALA A 38 -9.26 -1.84 -1.27
C ALA A 38 -9.16 -2.74 -2.51
N ASP A 39 -9.30 -2.14 -3.69
CA ASP A 39 -9.12 -2.84 -4.96
C ASP A 39 -7.66 -2.74 -5.43
N SER A 40 -7.19 -3.74 -6.19
CA SER A 40 -5.81 -3.78 -6.71
C SER A 40 -5.39 -2.51 -7.45
N GLY A 41 -6.29 -1.88 -8.21
CA GLY A 41 -5.97 -0.65 -8.93
C GLY A 41 -5.68 0.52 -7.99
N SER A 42 -6.42 0.59 -6.87
CA SER A 42 -6.21 1.61 -5.85
C SER A 42 -4.91 1.40 -5.08
N VAL A 43 -4.58 0.14 -4.77
CA VAL A 43 -3.32 -0.24 -4.10
C VAL A 43 -2.15 0.12 -5.01
N TYR A 44 -2.17 -0.32 -6.27
CA TYR A 44 -1.13 -0.02 -7.26
C TYR A 44 -0.92 1.49 -7.41
N LYS A 45 -1.98 2.27 -7.63
CA LYS A 45 -1.88 3.73 -7.81
C LYS A 45 -1.24 4.42 -6.60
N LYS A 46 -1.50 3.91 -5.40
CA LYS A 46 -0.97 4.46 -4.15
C LYS A 46 0.49 4.06 -3.92
N THR A 47 0.90 2.87 -4.31
CA THR A 47 2.22 2.31 -3.98
C THR A 47 3.24 2.44 -5.10
N MET A 48 2.84 2.49 -6.38
CA MET A 48 3.77 2.41 -7.53
C MET A 48 4.90 3.45 -7.47
N GLY A 49 4.62 4.64 -6.93
CA GLY A 49 5.62 5.70 -6.81
C GLY A 49 6.77 5.34 -5.87
N SER A 50 6.55 4.38 -4.97
CA SER A 50 7.48 3.89 -3.95
C SER A 50 8.21 2.62 -4.38
N ILE A 51 7.90 2.05 -5.55
CA ILE A 51 8.50 0.81 -6.03
C ILE A 51 9.73 1.13 -6.89
N ALA A 52 10.78 0.36 -6.69
CA ALA A 52 12.04 0.49 -7.41
C ALA A 52 12.43 -0.83 -8.08
N VAL A 53 13.07 -0.73 -9.23
CA VAL A 53 13.79 -1.84 -9.87
C VAL A 53 15.25 -1.75 -9.50
N VAL A 54 15.82 -2.83 -9.02
CA VAL A 54 17.20 -2.95 -8.56
C VAL A 54 17.94 -3.91 -9.46
N THR A 55 18.99 -3.42 -10.12
CA THR A 55 19.81 -4.22 -11.03
C THR A 55 21.24 -4.25 -10.51
N ALA A 56 21.79 -5.45 -10.35
CA ALA A 56 23.20 -5.68 -10.02
C ALA A 56 24.03 -5.86 -11.28
N TYR A 57 25.26 -5.38 -11.24
CA TYR A 57 26.20 -5.42 -12.34
C TYR A 57 27.54 -6.02 -11.93
N SER A 58 28.18 -6.70 -12.88
CA SER A 58 29.55 -7.19 -12.77
C SER A 58 30.56 -6.04 -12.83
N ARG A 59 31.84 -6.34 -12.58
CA ARG A 59 32.93 -5.35 -12.75
C ARG A 59 33.06 -4.86 -14.19
N ALA A 60 32.69 -5.70 -15.16
CA ALA A 60 32.69 -5.35 -16.59
C ALA A 60 31.47 -4.52 -17.01
N GLY A 61 30.51 -4.28 -16.10
CA GLY A 61 29.29 -3.54 -16.39
C GLY A 61 28.16 -4.38 -16.99
N GLU A 62 28.27 -5.71 -16.95
CA GLU A 62 27.23 -6.62 -17.41
C GLU A 62 26.17 -6.84 -16.33
N PRO A 63 24.87 -6.87 -16.65
CA PRO A 63 23.83 -7.16 -15.68
C PRO A 63 23.96 -8.60 -15.18
N LEU A 64 23.88 -8.79 -13.86
CA LEU A 64 23.96 -10.10 -13.21
C LEU A 64 22.58 -10.57 -12.76
N THR A 65 21.86 -9.70 -12.06
CA THR A 65 20.57 -9.99 -11.44
C THR A 65 19.72 -8.73 -11.44
N GLU A 66 18.41 -8.91 -11.48
CA GLU A 66 17.42 -7.84 -11.39
C GLU A 66 16.30 -8.28 -10.46
N GLY A 67 15.80 -7.35 -9.66
CA GLY A 67 14.70 -7.58 -8.73
C GLY A 67 13.97 -6.29 -8.39
N SER A 68 12.91 -6.43 -7.61
CA SER A 68 12.15 -5.30 -7.08
C SER A 68 12.64 -4.88 -5.71
N GLY A 69 12.36 -3.63 -5.37
CA GLY A 69 12.55 -3.07 -4.06
C GLY A 69 11.54 -1.96 -3.80
N PHE A 70 11.59 -1.38 -2.61
CA PHE A 70 10.72 -0.26 -2.26
C PHE A 70 11.44 0.77 -1.42
N VAL A 71 10.96 2.01 -1.50
CA VAL A 71 11.42 3.13 -0.68
C VAL A 71 10.92 2.94 0.75
N ALA A 72 11.84 2.74 1.68
CA ALA A 72 11.56 2.54 3.10
C ALA A 72 11.62 3.85 3.91
N SER A 73 12.33 4.87 3.41
CA SER A 73 12.42 6.19 4.03
C SER A 73 12.48 7.31 2.99
N ASP A 74 12.00 8.49 3.39
CA ASP A 74 11.97 9.69 2.54
C ASP A 74 13.36 10.25 2.21
N ASP A 75 14.37 9.88 2.99
CA ASP A 75 15.78 10.23 2.81
C ASP A 75 16.53 9.22 1.93
N GLY A 76 15.85 8.25 1.32
CA GLY A 76 16.38 7.42 0.24
C GLY A 76 16.92 6.05 0.66
N ALA A 77 16.40 5.45 1.73
CA ALA A 77 16.61 4.03 1.99
C ALA A 77 15.72 3.18 1.06
N ILE A 78 16.32 2.20 0.40
CA ILE A 78 15.64 1.22 -0.45
C ILE A 78 15.82 -0.16 0.18
N VAL A 79 14.72 -0.89 0.37
CA VAL A 79 14.76 -2.29 0.81
C VAL A 79 14.57 -3.20 -0.40
N THR A 80 15.39 -4.25 -0.49
CA THR A 80 15.27 -5.32 -1.49
C THR A 80 15.85 -6.62 -0.91
N ASN A 81 15.99 -7.65 -1.73
CA ASN A 81 16.57 -8.92 -1.31
C ASN A 81 18.10 -8.91 -1.37
N TYR A 82 18.73 -9.63 -0.43
CA TYR A 82 20.18 -9.77 -0.40
C TYR A 82 20.68 -10.49 -1.65
N HIS A 83 20.01 -11.56 -2.10
CA HIS A 83 20.42 -12.32 -3.28
C HIS A 83 20.43 -11.48 -4.57
N VAL A 84 19.63 -10.42 -4.64
CA VAL A 84 19.61 -9.51 -5.80
C VAL A 84 20.93 -8.76 -5.94
N VAL A 85 21.62 -8.45 -4.84
CA VAL A 85 22.81 -7.58 -4.85
C VAL A 85 24.07 -8.23 -4.27
N GLY A 86 23.99 -9.42 -3.69
CA GLY A 86 25.07 -10.03 -2.90
C GLY A 86 26.37 -10.29 -3.68
N ILE A 87 26.30 -10.45 -5.00
CA ILE A 87 27.48 -10.63 -5.89
C ILE A 87 27.81 -9.38 -6.71
N ALA A 88 27.08 -8.29 -6.50
CA ALA A 88 27.19 -7.07 -7.30
C ALA A 88 28.54 -6.38 -7.11
N LYS A 89 29.06 -5.80 -8.19
CA LYS A 89 30.17 -4.81 -8.16
C LYS A 89 29.67 -3.39 -8.34
N ALA A 90 28.54 -3.23 -9.01
CA ALA A 90 27.77 -1.99 -9.03
C ALA A 90 26.28 -2.31 -8.94
N ILE A 91 25.51 -1.40 -8.35
CA ILE A 91 24.06 -1.52 -8.20
C ILE A 91 23.44 -0.27 -8.81
N LYS A 92 22.41 -0.44 -9.64
CA LYS A 92 21.55 0.67 -10.09
C LYS A 92 20.16 0.47 -9.55
N VAL A 93 19.58 1.56 -9.06
CA VAL A 93 18.19 1.60 -8.62
C VAL A 93 17.42 2.52 -9.56
N ARG A 94 16.30 2.04 -10.10
CA ARG A 94 15.42 2.81 -10.97
C ARG A 94 14.04 2.92 -10.35
N MET A 95 13.51 4.13 -10.27
CA MET A 95 12.17 4.44 -9.77
C MET A 95 11.40 5.21 -10.84
N GLY A 96 10.43 4.56 -11.49
CA GLY A 96 9.81 5.09 -12.70
C GLY A 96 10.85 5.36 -13.80
N SER A 97 10.94 6.60 -14.26
CA SER A 97 11.95 7.06 -15.25
C SER A 97 13.26 7.55 -14.62
N LYS A 98 13.37 7.61 -13.29
CA LYS A 98 14.54 8.14 -12.60
C LYS A 98 15.50 7.01 -12.24
N ILE A 99 16.79 7.24 -12.50
CA ILE A 99 17.87 6.40 -11.96
C ILE A 99 18.41 7.09 -10.71
N LEU A 100 18.60 6.33 -9.64
CA LEU A 100 19.10 6.80 -8.36
C LEU A 100 20.53 6.31 -8.15
N ASP A 101 21.40 7.22 -7.72
CA ASP A 101 22.78 6.89 -7.36
C ASP A 101 22.79 6.16 -6.02
N VAL A 102 23.31 4.94 -6.00
CA VAL A 102 23.48 4.14 -4.78
C VAL A 102 24.77 4.58 -4.07
N GLN A 103 24.63 5.01 -2.82
CA GLN A 103 25.75 5.44 -1.97
C GLN A 103 26.41 4.27 -1.23
N GLY A 104 25.67 3.18 -1.01
CA GLY A 104 26.17 1.98 -0.36
C GLY A 104 25.07 1.15 0.28
N VAL A 105 25.48 0.14 1.05
CA VAL A 105 24.61 -0.70 1.88
C VAL A 105 24.58 -0.13 3.30
N ILE A 106 23.38 0.12 3.83
CA ILE A 106 23.17 0.54 5.22
C ILE A 106 23.14 -0.68 6.14
N TYR A 107 22.45 -1.73 5.69
CA TYR A 107 22.27 -2.97 6.42
C TYR A 107 22.12 -4.14 5.44
N GLY A 108 22.62 -5.30 5.80
CA GLY A 108 22.47 -6.52 5.03
C GLY A 108 22.36 -7.71 5.97
N ASP A 109 21.37 -8.55 5.71
CA ASP A 109 21.08 -9.77 6.44
C ASP A 109 20.89 -10.90 5.43
N LYS A 110 21.91 -11.75 5.34
CA LYS A 110 21.91 -12.85 4.39
C LYS A 110 20.96 -13.96 4.80
N ASP A 111 20.77 -14.17 6.10
CA ASP A 111 19.95 -15.28 6.62
C ASP A 111 18.47 -15.00 6.41
N ASN A 112 18.07 -13.71 6.48
CA ASN A 112 16.71 -13.24 6.18
C ASN A 112 16.54 -12.72 4.74
N ASP A 113 17.55 -12.88 3.88
CA ASP A 113 17.59 -12.41 2.49
C ASP A 113 17.14 -10.94 2.31
N LEU A 114 17.64 -10.05 3.17
CA LEU A 114 17.26 -8.64 3.22
C LEU A 114 18.48 -7.72 3.09
N VAL A 115 18.33 -6.63 2.34
CA VAL A 115 19.33 -5.57 2.24
C VAL A 115 18.67 -4.21 2.19
N VAL A 116 19.29 -3.24 2.86
CA VAL A 116 18.91 -1.83 2.84
C VAL A 116 20.00 -1.05 2.14
N LEU A 117 19.67 -0.46 0.98
CA LEU A 117 20.57 0.39 0.20
C LEU A 117 20.32 1.85 0.55
N LYS A 118 21.39 2.66 0.62
CA LYS A 118 21.28 4.11 0.65
C LYS A 118 21.38 4.65 -0.76
N THR A 119 20.45 5.51 -1.15
CA THR A 119 20.48 6.23 -2.42
C THR A 119 20.54 7.74 -2.19
N LYS A 120 20.99 8.47 -3.22
CA LYS A 120 20.95 9.93 -3.22
C LYS A 120 19.54 10.41 -3.59
N GLY A 121 18.72 10.70 -2.58
CA GLY A 121 17.38 11.24 -2.75
C GLY A 121 16.85 11.88 -1.46
N LYS A 122 15.91 12.82 -1.59
CA LYS A 122 15.18 13.44 -0.47
C LYS A 122 13.71 13.62 -0.87
N GLY A 123 12.81 13.56 0.11
CA GLY A 123 11.37 13.64 -0.13
C GLY A 123 10.85 12.49 -1.00
N MET A 124 11.48 11.32 -0.89
CA MET A 124 11.07 10.14 -1.65
C MET A 124 9.75 9.59 -1.11
N PRO A 125 8.88 9.03 -1.96
CA PRO A 125 7.61 8.46 -1.53
C PRO A 125 7.86 7.14 -0.80
N ALA A 126 8.02 7.19 0.51
CA ALA A 126 8.22 5.98 1.32
C ALA A 126 6.91 5.22 1.54
N VAL A 127 6.99 3.89 1.53
CA VAL A 127 5.87 3.04 1.95
C VAL A 127 5.65 3.17 3.45
N ARG A 128 4.39 3.00 3.88
CA ARG A 128 4.08 2.87 5.31
C ARG A 128 4.17 1.40 5.70
N PHE A 129 4.93 1.11 6.74
CA PHE A 129 4.98 -0.24 7.32
C PHE A 129 3.66 -0.57 8.04
N GLY A 130 3.17 -1.77 7.77
CA GLY A 130 2.08 -2.38 8.53
C GLY A 130 2.60 -3.15 9.73
N ASP A 131 1.66 -3.60 10.57
CA ASP A 131 1.94 -4.48 11.70
C ASP A 131 1.54 -5.91 11.31
N SER A 132 2.53 -6.78 11.13
CA SER A 132 2.31 -8.16 10.67
C SER A 132 1.57 -9.02 11.69
N ASP A 133 1.69 -8.71 12.98
CA ASP A 133 1.06 -9.50 14.06
C ASP A 133 -0.47 -9.29 14.10
N LYS A 134 -0.96 -8.25 13.41
CA LYS A 134 -2.38 -7.92 13.32
C LYS A 134 -3.08 -8.51 12.09
N ILE A 135 -2.34 -9.10 11.16
CA ILE A 135 -2.91 -9.69 9.93
C ILE A 135 -3.70 -10.95 10.30
N ARG A 136 -4.91 -11.07 9.75
CA ARG A 136 -5.79 -12.24 9.95
C ARG A 136 -5.80 -13.14 8.73
N GLN A 137 -6.02 -14.44 8.96
CA GLN A 137 -6.25 -15.39 7.88
C GLN A 137 -7.48 -14.97 7.05
N GLY A 138 -7.31 -14.99 5.72
CA GLY A 138 -8.35 -14.57 4.78
C GLY A 138 -8.30 -13.10 4.38
N GLU A 139 -7.39 -12.29 4.95
CA GLU A 139 -7.13 -10.94 4.45
C GLU A 139 -6.51 -10.97 3.04
N LYS A 140 -6.91 -10.00 2.21
CA LYS A 140 -6.37 -9.87 0.85
C LYS A 140 -4.95 -9.31 0.90
N VAL A 141 -4.06 -9.92 0.13
CA VAL A 141 -2.69 -9.47 -0.08
C VAL A 141 -2.50 -9.11 -1.55
N TYR A 142 -1.74 -8.05 -1.79
CA TYR A 142 -1.37 -7.61 -3.12
C TYR A 142 0.15 -7.60 -3.24
N ILE A 143 0.66 -8.16 -4.33
CA ILE A 143 2.07 -8.10 -4.68
C ILE A 143 2.22 -6.99 -5.71
N VAL A 144 3.17 -6.09 -5.47
CA VAL A 144 3.48 -4.98 -6.37
C VAL A 144 4.94 -5.09 -6.78
N SER A 145 5.19 -5.11 -8.08
CA SER A 145 6.51 -5.13 -8.68
C SER A 145 6.61 -4.04 -9.74
N GLY A 146 7.83 -3.55 -9.97
CA GLY A 146 8.16 -2.65 -11.06
C GLY A 146 8.37 -3.36 -12.38
#